data_AF-A0A1F9CS28-F1
#
_entry.id   AF-A0A1F9CS28-F1
#
_cell.length_a   1.000
_cell.length_b   1.000
_cell.length_c   1.000
_cell.angle_alpha   90.00
_cell.angle_beta   90.00
_cell.angle_gamma   90.00
#
_symmetry.space_group_name_H-M   'P 1'
#
loop_
_entity.id
_entity.type
_entity.pdbx_description
1 polymer ?
#
loop_
_entity_poly.entity_id
_entity_poly.type
_entity_poly.pdbx_seq_one_letter_code
_entity_poly.pdbx_strand_id
1 'polypeptide(L)'
;MIESLNRFWQVSVYDQKNGMSESRTHYLDPWCEMMTSIFISNSDYKVEGPTIEGATIEVMRNFLGKENNCKKSLDSLIGTCAYKGVAKRVLQATAGGDTGLWAGMLLEGVKALRQSRLFVWEREGFDFTPYLPLIENDFRDSCIRFSTPEGMQSILNLSHLLEHTRGDLLFSRYQYCFLQSQNLRQLVTVGLADSFHEMTLNLELIDTKITSSSTKIIRAPQEICFEAEHKGNNLKGKKLSAAAANEWARELRGSDSCTHLADLAREAASSLNYWYIQKKNNSVHQNFLVA
;
A
#
# COMPACT_ATOMS: atom_id res chain seq x y z
N MET A 1 -27.71 -15.39 4.80
CA MET A 1 -27.15 -14.74 3.59
C MET A 1 -25.66 -14.56 3.83
N ILE A 2 -24.83 -14.89 2.84
CA ILE A 2 -23.38 -14.58 2.89
C ILE A 2 -23.22 -13.23 2.20
N GLU A 3 -22.50 -12.34 2.85
CA GLU A 3 -22.20 -11.02 2.32
C GLU A 3 -20.69 -10.85 2.16
N SER A 4 -20.26 -10.02 1.22
CA SER A 4 -18.84 -9.85 0.92
C SER A 4 -18.43 -8.42 0.59
N LEU A 5 -17.17 -8.14 0.87
CA LEU A 5 -16.46 -6.92 0.48
C LEU A 5 -15.12 -7.32 -0.12
N ASN A 6 -14.89 -6.86 -1.35
CA ASN A 6 -13.63 -7.06 -2.05
C ASN A 6 -13.01 -5.69 -2.33
N ARG A 7 -11.81 -5.45 -1.81
CA ARG A 7 -11.06 -4.21 -2.02
C ARG A 7 -9.77 -4.54 -2.75
N PHE A 8 -9.42 -3.71 -3.72
CA PHE A 8 -8.25 -3.89 -4.57
C PHE A 8 -7.47 -2.60 -4.66
N TRP A 9 -6.16 -2.72 -4.63
CA TRP A 9 -5.20 -1.66 -4.81
C TRP A 9 -4.15 -2.12 -5.81
N GLN A 10 -3.96 -1.35 -6.87
CA GLN A 10 -2.85 -1.54 -7.79
C GLN A 10 -2.02 -0.27 -7.82
N VAL A 11 -0.74 -0.39 -7.48
CA VAL A 11 0.23 0.69 -7.60
C VAL A 11 1.23 0.30 -8.67
N SER A 12 1.48 1.18 -9.62
CA SER A 12 2.46 0.96 -10.68
C SER A 12 3.28 2.22 -10.88
N VAL A 13 4.55 2.07 -11.21
CA VAL A 13 5.40 3.17 -11.66
C VAL A 13 5.84 2.87 -13.07
N TYR A 14 5.52 3.79 -13.97
CA TYR A 14 5.89 3.72 -15.36
C TYR A 14 6.97 4.73 -15.66
N ASP A 15 7.95 4.30 -16.44
CA ASP A 15 8.87 5.19 -17.11
C ASP A 15 8.22 5.72 -18.40
N GLN A 16 8.12 7.02 -18.50
CA GLN A 16 7.52 7.69 -19.65
C GLN A 16 8.61 8.08 -20.64
N LYS A 17 8.31 7.94 -21.94
CA LYS A 17 9.26 8.24 -23.04
C LYS A 17 9.78 9.68 -23.06
N ASN A 18 9.15 10.59 -22.32
CA ASN A 18 9.55 12.00 -22.20
C ASN A 18 10.55 12.26 -21.05
N GLY A 19 11.10 11.21 -20.42
CA GLY A 19 12.04 11.35 -19.32
C GLY A 19 11.38 11.65 -17.97
N MET A 20 10.08 11.33 -17.85
CA MET A 20 9.33 11.42 -16.61
C MET A 20 9.05 10.03 -16.05
N SER A 21 8.88 9.92 -14.75
CA SER A 21 8.26 8.77 -14.12
C SER A 21 6.85 9.12 -13.65
N GLU A 22 5.90 8.22 -13.89
CA GLU A 22 4.52 8.34 -13.42
C GLU A 22 4.22 7.19 -12.46
N SER A 23 3.86 7.53 -11.22
CA SER A 23 3.17 6.56 -10.36
C SER A 23 1.67 6.65 -10.54
N ARG A 24 1.03 5.51 -10.76
CA ARG A 24 -0.42 5.34 -10.76
C ARG A 24 -0.83 4.45 -9.60
N THR A 25 -1.74 4.93 -8.76
CA THR A 25 -2.44 4.11 -7.76
C THR A 25 -3.90 4.01 -8.15
N HIS A 26 -4.39 2.80 -8.40
CA HIS A 26 -5.79 2.49 -8.70
C HIS A 26 -6.41 1.75 -7.51
N TYR A 27 -7.60 2.19 -7.12
CA TYR A 27 -8.39 1.58 -6.06
C TYR A 27 -9.75 1.17 -6.60
N LEU A 28 -10.21 -0.01 -6.20
CA LEU A 28 -11.51 -0.54 -6.56
C LEU A 28 -12.14 -1.31 -5.40
N ASP A 29 -13.41 -1.03 -5.11
CA ASP A 29 -14.27 -1.84 -4.24
C ASP A 29 -15.71 -1.88 -4.82
N PRO A 30 -16.73 -2.45 -4.14
CA PRO A 30 -18.10 -2.45 -4.66
C PRO A 30 -18.74 -1.06 -4.86
N TRP A 31 -18.30 -0.05 -4.10
CA TRP A 31 -18.90 1.28 -4.03
C TRP A 31 -18.09 2.34 -4.74
N CYS A 32 -16.78 2.14 -4.91
CA CYS A 32 -15.88 3.18 -5.34
C CYS A 32 -14.82 2.64 -6.30
N GLU A 33 -14.48 3.46 -7.28
CA GLU A 33 -13.35 3.24 -8.19
C GLU A 33 -12.67 4.58 -8.45
N MET A 34 -11.37 4.64 -8.24
CA MET A 34 -10.60 5.86 -8.41
C MET A 34 -9.14 5.56 -8.74
N MET A 35 -8.48 6.54 -9.33
CA MET A 35 -7.07 6.48 -9.68
C MET A 35 -6.39 7.79 -9.27
N THR A 36 -5.15 7.70 -8.82
CA THR A 36 -4.30 8.87 -8.59
C THR A 36 -3.03 8.73 -9.40
N SER A 37 -2.54 9.82 -9.99
CA SER A 37 -1.25 9.87 -10.67
C SER A 37 -0.33 10.91 -10.03
N ILE A 38 0.96 10.61 -9.93
CA ILE A 38 2.03 11.54 -9.57
C ILE A 38 3.12 11.46 -10.63
N PHE A 39 3.56 12.61 -11.12
CA PHE A 39 4.60 12.75 -12.14
C PHE A 39 5.85 13.42 -11.53
N ILE A 40 7.02 12.86 -11.83
CA ILE A 40 8.32 13.41 -11.44
C ILE A 40 9.31 13.31 -12.60
N SER A 41 10.33 14.16 -12.63
CA SER A 41 11.41 14.05 -13.62
C SER A 41 12.37 12.91 -13.30
N ASN A 42 12.80 12.15 -14.31
CA ASN A 42 13.79 11.10 -14.13
C ASN A 42 15.18 11.65 -13.73
N SER A 43 15.52 12.88 -14.15
CA SER A 43 16.77 13.55 -13.76
C SER A 43 16.91 13.69 -12.24
N ASP A 44 15.77 13.78 -11.55
CA ASP A 44 15.70 14.11 -10.14
C ASP A 44 15.82 12.87 -9.24
N TYR A 45 15.92 11.67 -9.82
CA TYR A 45 16.23 10.49 -9.03
C TYR A 45 17.61 10.59 -8.35
N LYS A 46 18.51 11.44 -8.82
CA LYS A 46 19.89 11.61 -8.31
C LYS A 46 20.02 12.53 -7.08
N VAL A 47 18.93 13.16 -6.62
CA VAL A 47 18.91 14.07 -5.44
C VAL A 47 18.14 13.46 -4.26
N GLU A 48 18.19 14.10 -3.07
CA GLU A 48 17.53 13.63 -1.83
C GLU A 48 16.02 13.32 -2.01
N GLY A 49 15.35 13.93 -2.97
CA GLY A 49 14.04 13.51 -3.45
C GLY A 49 13.57 14.35 -4.63
N PRO A 50 12.88 13.74 -5.61
CA PRO A 50 12.47 14.42 -6.82
C PRO A 50 11.34 15.42 -6.58
N THR A 51 11.20 16.39 -7.48
CA THR A 51 10.11 17.38 -7.40
C THR A 51 8.86 16.83 -8.10
N ILE A 52 7.69 17.03 -7.50
CA ILE A 52 6.42 16.72 -8.14
C ILE A 52 6.18 17.74 -9.26
N GLU A 53 6.06 17.24 -10.48
CA GLU A 53 5.75 18.04 -11.68
C GLU A 53 4.25 18.03 -12.01
N GLY A 54 3.52 17.04 -11.49
CA GLY A 54 2.08 16.94 -11.65
C GLY A 54 1.48 15.93 -10.70
N ALA A 55 0.25 16.17 -10.26
CA ALA A 55 -0.50 15.22 -9.47
C ALA A 55 -1.99 15.32 -9.82
N THR A 56 -2.65 14.18 -10.03
CA THR A 56 -4.07 14.14 -10.39
C THR A 56 -4.82 13.09 -9.60
N ILE A 57 -6.12 13.32 -9.41
CA ILE A 57 -7.09 12.36 -8.90
C ILE A 57 -8.19 12.21 -9.94
N GLU A 58 -8.56 10.98 -10.23
CA GLU A 58 -9.69 10.62 -11.07
C GLU A 58 -10.62 9.69 -10.28
N VAL A 59 -11.81 10.17 -9.94
CA VAL A 59 -12.88 9.35 -9.35
C VAL A 59 -13.77 8.89 -10.50
N MET A 60 -13.77 7.59 -10.77
CA MET A 60 -14.56 6.98 -11.85
C MET A 60 -15.94 6.55 -11.34
N ARG A 61 -16.01 6.15 -10.07
CA ARG A 61 -17.25 5.81 -9.37
C ARG A 61 -17.10 6.17 -7.90
N ASN A 62 -18.14 6.75 -7.30
CA ASN A 62 -18.23 6.94 -5.85
C ASN A 62 -19.56 6.38 -5.32
N PHE A 63 -19.76 6.54 -4.02
CA PHE A 63 -20.96 6.10 -3.30
C PHE A 63 -22.26 6.78 -3.78
N LEU A 64 -22.17 7.89 -4.53
CA LEU A 64 -23.31 8.56 -5.17
C LEU A 64 -23.60 8.04 -6.59
N GLY A 65 -22.82 7.08 -7.10
CA GLY A 65 -22.99 6.48 -8.43
C GLY A 65 -21.94 6.94 -9.46
N LYS A 66 -22.07 6.40 -10.68
CA LYS A 66 -21.14 6.65 -11.80
C LYS A 66 -21.28 8.05 -12.42
N GLU A 67 -22.45 8.68 -12.25
CA GLU A 67 -22.78 10.01 -12.76
C GLU A 67 -21.92 11.12 -12.12
N ASN A 68 -21.30 10.85 -10.97
CA ASN A 68 -20.49 11.79 -10.19
C ASN A 68 -18.99 11.55 -10.35
N ASN A 69 -18.56 11.16 -11.56
CA ASN A 69 -17.14 11.07 -11.86
C ASN A 69 -16.47 12.45 -11.83
N CYS A 70 -15.19 12.50 -11.48
CA CYS A 70 -14.45 13.75 -11.54
C CYS A 70 -12.97 13.49 -11.79
N LYS A 71 -12.32 14.43 -12.48
CA LYS A 71 -10.87 14.50 -12.57
C LYS A 71 -10.41 15.84 -12.02
N LYS A 72 -9.49 15.81 -11.07
CA LYS A 72 -8.95 16.99 -10.39
C LYS A 72 -7.44 16.99 -10.51
N SER A 73 -6.88 18.14 -10.90
CA SER A 73 -5.46 18.41 -10.71
C SER A 73 -5.22 18.88 -9.28
N LEU A 74 -4.08 18.48 -8.70
CA LEU A 74 -3.64 18.89 -7.38
C LEU A 74 -2.45 19.84 -7.51
N ASP A 75 -2.69 21.01 -8.13
CA ASP A 75 -1.64 21.97 -8.46
C ASP A 75 -0.84 22.43 -7.23
N SER A 76 -1.45 22.40 -6.03
CA SER A 76 -0.77 22.70 -4.76
C SER A 76 0.37 21.74 -4.40
N LEU A 77 0.47 20.58 -5.06
CA LEU A 77 1.56 19.63 -4.88
C LEU A 77 2.72 19.86 -5.85
N ILE A 78 2.51 20.59 -6.94
CA ILE A 78 3.55 20.89 -7.92
C ILE A 78 4.66 21.71 -7.26
N GLY A 79 5.92 21.37 -7.54
CA GLY A 79 7.09 22.01 -6.92
C GLY A 79 7.44 21.48 -5.53
N THR A 80 6.66 20.55 -4.96
CA THR A 80 6.99 19.94 -3.66
C THR A 80 7.90 18.73 -3.82
N CYS A 81 8.79 18.50 -2.85
CA CYS A 81 9.60 17.27 -2.82
C CYS A 81 8.69 16.06 -2.62
N ALA A 82 8.77 15.08 -3.52
CA ALA A 82 7.94 13.89 -3.53
C ALA A 82 8.22 12.97 -2.33
N TYR A 83 9.39 13.03 -1.68
CA TYR A 83 9.76 12.10 -0.62
C TYR A 83 9.68 12.72 0.77
N LYS A 84 10.54 13.70 1.06
CA LYS A 84 10.71 14.23 2.41
C LYS A 84 9.59 15.22 2.75
N GLY A 85 8.82 14.92 3.79
CA GLY A 85 7.79 15.83 4.31
C GLY A 85 6.52 15.96 3.45
N VAL A 86 6.41 15.18 2.36
CA VAL A 86 5.29 15.25 1.41
C VAL A 86 3.94 14.93 2.06
N ALA A 87 3.92 14.10 3.10
CA ALA A 87 2.68 13.62 3.72
C ALA A 87 1.78 14.75 4.24
N LYS A 88 2.36 15.77 4.88
CA LYS A 88 1.58 16.93 5.33
C LYS A 88 0.97 17.70 4.15
N ARG A 89 1.72 17.83 3.05
CA ARG A 89 1.24 18.50 1.82
C ARG A 89 0.14 17.71 1.14
N VAL A 90 0.29 16.38 1.03
CA VAL A 90 -0.74 15.50 0.50
C VAL A 90 -2.02 15.56 1.32
N LEU A 91 -1.93 15.51 2.66
CA LEU A 91 -3.09 15.65 3.54
C LEU A 91 -3.80 17.00 3.35
N GLN A 92 -3.05 18.09 3.21
CA GLN A 92 -3.62 19.42 2.93
C GLN A 92 -4.30 19.48 1.57
N ALA A 93 -3.65 18.97 0.52
CA ALA A 93 -4.18 18.98 -0.85
C ALA A 93 -5.43 18.10 -1.01
N THR A 94 -5.64 17.13 -0.12
CA THR A 94 -6.74 16.17 -0.18
C THR A 94 -7.78 16.35 0.93
N ALA A 95 -7.69 17.40 1.75
CA ALA A 95 -8.54 17.61 2.91
C ALA A 95 -10.05 17.70 2.59
N GLY A 96 -10.41 18.05 1.35
CA GLY A 96 -11.79 18.08 0.86
C GLY A 96 -12.23 16.84 0.08
N GLY A 97 -11.54 15.71 0.21
CA GLY A 97 -11.84 14.49 -0.53
C GLY A 97 -12.98 13.68 0.11
N ASP A 98 -14.02 13.41 -0.67
CA ASP A 98 -15.27 12.80 -0.18
C ASP A 98 -15.12 11.34 0.28
N THR A 99 -14.04 10.66 -0.13
CA THR A 99 -13.83 9.23 0.14
C THR A 99 -12.88 8.95 1.30
N GLY A 100 -12.09 9.94 1.71
CA GLY A 100 -11.00 9.75 2.68
C GLY A 100 -9.82 8.88 2.19
N LEU A 101 -9.86 8.38 0.94
CA LEU A 101 -8.84 7.46 0.40
C LEU A 101 -7.72 8.17 -0.37
N TRP A 102 -7.98 9.39 -0.86
CA TRP A 102 -7.09 10.12 -1.77
C TRP A 102 -5.68 10.31 -1.22
N ALA A 103 -5.56 10.71 0.06
CA ALA A 103 -4.27 10.91 0.70
C ALA A 103 -3.46 9.60 0.74
N GLY A 104 -4.10 8.50 1.12
CA GLY A 104 -3.47 7.18 1.19
C GLY A 104 -2.98 6.73 -0.18
N MET A 105 -3.80 6.89 -1.22
CA MET A 105 -3.45 6.52 -2.59
C MET A 105 -2.24 7.27 -3.13
N LEU A 106 -2.19 8.59 -2.94
CA LEU A 106 -1.06 9.41 -3.35
C LEU A 106 0.21 9.04 -2.57
N LEU A 107 0.08 8.77 -1.27
CA LEU A 107 1.21 8.36 -0.44
C LEU A 107 1.74 6.97 -0.81
N GLU A 108 0.89 6.03 -1.21
CA GLU A 108 1.35 4.76 -1.78
C GLU A 108 2.07 4.98 -3.12
N GLY A 109 1.59 5.91 -3.96
CA GLY A 109 2.26 6.27 -5.20
C GLY A 109 3.66 6.87 -4.97
N VAL A 110 3.79 7.76 -3.98
CA VAL A 110 5.09 8.29 -3.53
C VAL A 110 6.03 7.17 -3.09
N LYS A 111 5.56 6.23 -2.26
CA LYS A 111 6.38 5.09 -1.82
C LYS A 111 6.86 4.26 -3.01
N ALA A 112 5.98 4.03 -3.98
CA ALA A 112 6.31 3.30 -5.19
C ALA A 112 7.35 4.04 -6.04
N LEU A 113 7.25 5.36 -6.22
CA LEU A 113 8.28 6.18 -6.89
C LEU A 113 9.63 6.04 -6.19
N ARG A 114 9.65 6.07 -4.85
CA ARG A 114 10.88 5.89 -4.08
C ARG A 114 11.51 4.53 -4.32
N GLN A 115 10.69 3.47 -4.36
CA GLN A 115 11.14 2.10 -4.61
C GLN A 115 11.55 1.84 -6.06
N SER A 116 11.03 2.60 -7.03
CA SER A 116 11.32 2.43 -8.45
C SER A 116 12.67 3.00 -8.88
N ARG A 117 13.29 3.85 -8.04
CA ARG A 117 14.56 4.54 -8.29
C ARG A 117 15.67 3.61 -8.79
N LEU A 118 15.81 2.43 -8.20
CA LEU A 118 16.85 1.45 -8.56
C LEU A 118 16.78 1.05 -10.04
N PHE A 119 15.56 0.89 -10.58
CA PHE A 119 15.35 0.40 -11.94
C PHE A 119 15.57 1.49 -13.00
N VAL A 120 15.37 2.76 -12.64
CA VAL A 120 15.73 3.88 -13.51
C VAL A 120 17.25 3.91 -13.72
N TRP A 121 18.02 3.73 -12.66
CA TRP A 121 19.49 3.74 -12.72
C TRP A 121 20.06 2.53 -13.46
N GLU A 122 19.53 1.33 -13.20
CA GLU A 122 19.92 0.12 -13.94
C GLU A 122 19.76 0.33 -15.45
N ARG A 123 18.60 0.83 -15.89
CA ARG A 123 18.30 1.05 -17.31
C ARG A 123 19.21 2.09 -17.95
N GLU A 124 19.61 3.13 -17.23
CA GLU A 124 20.54 4.15 -17.72
C GLU A 124 22.00 3.65 -17.83
N GLY A 125 22.28 2.39 -17.47
CA GLY A 125 23.64 1.86 -17.40
C GLY A 125 24.48 2.57 -16.34
N PHE A 126 23.81 3.15 -15.34
CA PHE A 126 24.42 3.97 -14.32
C PHE A 126 25.03 3.10 -13.23
N ASP A 127 26.31 3.34 -12.89
CA ASP A 127 26.90 2.74 -11.71
C ASP A 127 26.25 3.32 -10.45
N PHE A 128 25.29 2.59 -9.89
CA PHE A 128 24.56 2.95 -8.69
C PHE A 128 25.33 2.61 -7.40
N THR A 129 26.53 2.01 -7.48
CA THR A 129 27.35 1.64 -6.32
C THR A 129 27.61 2.81 -5.37
N PRO A 130 27.95 4.03 -5.85
CA PRO A 130 28.14 5.19 -4.98
C PRO A 130 26.86 5.66 -4.27
N TYR A 131 25.70 5.25 -4.79
CA TYR A 131 24.38 5.64 -4.29
C TYR A 131 23.74 4.57 -3.42
N LEU A 132 24.38 3.41 -3.23
CA LEU A 132 23.89 2.35 -2.34
C LEU A 132 23.53 2.89 -0.94
N PRO A 133 24.29 3.79 -0.29
CA PRO A 133 23.87 4.34 1.01
C PRO A 133 22.55 5.12 0.95
N LEU A 134 22.30 5.83 -0.15
CA LEU A 134 21.02 6.54 -0.38
C LEU A 134 19.89 5.53 -0.58
N ILE A 135 20.12 4.48 -1.37
CA ILE A 135 19.15 3.40 -1.57
C ILE A 135 18.84 2.69 -0.25
N GLU A 136 19.87 2.33 0.52
CA GLU A 136 19.69 1.68 1.81
C GLU A 136 18.93 2.56 2.81
N ASN A 137 19.16 3.88 2.76
CA ASN A 137 18.37 4.85 3.49
C ASN A 137 16.93 5.00 2.96
N ASP A 138 16.72 4.77 1.67
CA ASP A 138 15.40 4.78 1.06
C ASP A 138 14.54 3.59 1.45
N PHE A 139 15.17 2.42 1.54
CA PHE A 139 14.54 1.20 2.01
C PHE A 139 14.47 1.09 3.54
N ARG A 140 15.13 1.99 4.27
CA ARG A 140 14.96 2.14 5.72
C ARG A 140 13.50 2.43 6.03
N ASP A 141 12.91 1.63 6.93
CA ASP A 141 11.50 1.69 7.32
C ASP A 141 10.46 1.38 6.21
N SER A 142 10.90 0.95 5.02
CA SER A 142 10.00 0.66 3.89
C SER A 142 9.73 -0.83 3.67
N CYS A 143 10.57 -1.73 4.21
CA CYS A 143 10.43 -3.17 4.03
C CYS A 143 11.27 -4.05 5.00
N ILE A 144 12.61 -3.97 4.91
CA ILE A 144 13.55 -4.94 5.52
C ILE A 144 14.03 -4.48 6.90
N ARG A 145 13.89 -3.19 7.23
CA ARG A 145 14.55 -2.60 8.39
C ARG A 145 13.56 -1.91 9.32
N PHE A 146 13.15 -2.61 10.38
CA PHE A 146 13.02 -2.00 11.70
C PHE A 146 14.26 -2.31 12.59
N SER A 147 15.01 -3.38 12.30
CA SER A 147 16.39 -3.57 12.76
C SER A 147 17.21 -4.27 11.67
N THR A 148 18.54 -4.15 11.73
CA THR A 148 19.47 -4.97 10.94
C THR A 148 19.99 -6.06 11.87
N PRO A 149 19.78 -7.36 11.58
CA PRO A 149 20.40 -8.42 12.37
C PRO A 149 21.91 -8.27 12.42
N GLU A 150 22.53 -8.66 13.53
CA GLU A 150 23.99 -8.73 13.61
C GLU A 150 24.53 -9.61 12.48
N GLY A 151 25.46 -9.07 11.69
CA GLY A 151 26.15 -9.81 10.61
C GLY A 151 25.57 -9.67 9.19
N MET A 152 24.42 -8.99 8.99
CA MET A 152 23.90 -8.72 7.64
C MET A 152 24.72 -7.63 6.93
N GLN A 153 25.30 -7.95 5.76
CA GLN A 153 26.18 -7.03 5.02
C GLN A 153 25.44 -5.99 4.16
N SER A 154 24.29 -6.33 3.57
CA SER A 154 23.43 -5.37 2.88
C SER A 154 21.98 -5.83 2.92
N ILE A 155 21.05 -4.87 2.94
CA ILE A 155 19.62 -5.14 2.81
C ILE A 155 19.22 -5.41 1.36
N LEU A 156 20.04 -5.01 0.40
CA LEU A 156 19.77 -5.19 -1.03
C LEU A 156 20.26 -6.56 -1.48
N ASN A 157 19.34 -7.47 -1.76
CA ASN A 157 19.64 -8.67 -2.52
C ASN A 157 19.59 -8.32 -4.01
N LEU A 158 20.71 -7.84 -4.57
CA LEU A 158 20.76 -7.39 -5.96
C LEU A 158 20.34 -8.47 -6.96
N SER A 159 20.68 -9.75 -6.71
CA SER A 159 20.19 -10.85 -7.56
C SER A 159 18.65 -10.92 -7.56
N HIS A 160 18.01 -10.86 -6.40
CA HIS A 160 16.54 -10.85 -6.30
C HIS A 160 15.91 -9.62 -6.96
N LEU A 161 16.59 -8.47 -6.86
CA LEU A 161 16.12 -7.21 -7.45
C LEU A 161 16.22 -7.24 -8.99
N LEU A 162 17.28 -7.86 -9.52
CA LEU A 162 17.62 -7.93 -10.94
C LEU A 162 17.09 -9.18 -11.67
N GLU A 163 16.53 -10.16 -10.95
CA GLU A 163 15.83 -11.32 -11.53
C GLU A 163 14.64 -10.91 -12.42
N HIS A 164 14.12 -9.71 -12.21
CA HIS A 164 12.99 -9.18 -12.95
C HIS A 164 13.49 -8.24 -14.05
N THR A 165 13.44 -8.68 -15.31
CA THR A 165 13.60 -7.77 -16.44
C THR A 165 12.43 -6.78 -16.47
N ARG A 166 12.75 -5.48 -16.50
CA ARG A 166 11.77 -4.41 -16.53
C ARG A 166 11.91 -3.61 -17.81
N GLY A 167 10.80 -3.47 -18.54
CA GLY A 167 10.67 -2.47 -19.59
C GLY A 167 10.25 -1.13 -18.99
N ASP A 168 9.19 -0.55 -19.54
CA ASP A 168 8.65 0.72 -19.06
C ASP A 168 7.93 0.61 -17.69
N LEU A 169 7.82 -0.58 -17.10
CA LEU A 169 7.22 -0.80 -15.77
C LEU A 169 8.32 -0.90 -14.71
N LEU A 170 8.63 0.23 -14.07
CA LEU A 170 9.69 0.33 -13.08
C LEU A 170 9.30 -0.29 -11.74
N PHE A 171 8.03 -0.19 -11.33
CA PHE A 171 7.54 -0.81 -10.09
C PHE A 171 6.10 -1.26 -10.25
N SER A 172 5.75 -2.35 -9.58
CA SER A 172 4.36 -2.79 -9.46
C SER A 172 4.10 -3.40 -8.10
N ARG A 173 2.92 -3.10 -7.56
CA ARG A 173 2.32 -3.69 -6.37
C ARG A 173 0.84 -3.90 -6.62
N TYR A 174 0.37 -5.08 -6.27
CA TYR A 174 -1.04 -5.41 -6.17
C TYR A 174 -1.32 -5.83 -4.73
N GLN A 175 -2.37 -5.26 -4.13
CA GLN A 175 -2.85 -5.61 -2.81
C GLN A 175 -4.36 -5.79 -2.86
N TYR A 176 -4.86 -6.77 -2.13
CA TYR A 176 -6.30 -7.05 -2.07
C TYR A 176 -6.73 -7.42 -0.65
N CYS A 177 -8.01 -7.20 -0.37
CA CYS A 177 -8.70 -7.71 0.80
C CYS A 177 -10.04 -8.30 0.40
N PHE A 178 -10.24 -9.58 0.73
CA PHE A 178 -11.52 -10.27 0.65
C PHE A 178 -12.06 -10.43 2.06
N LEU A 179 -13.25 -9.89 2.29
CA LEU A 179 -14.00 -10.07 3.52
C LEU A 179 -15.28 -10.80 3.17
N GLN A 180 -15.54 -11.93 3.83
CA GLN A 180 -16.81 -12.63 3.81
C GLN A 180 -17.41 -12.60 5.20
N SER A 181 -18.71 -12.34 5.30
CA SER A 181 -19.44 -12.28 6.55
C SER A 181 -20.67 -13.17 6.51
N GLN A 182 -20.82 -14.00 7.54
CA GLN A 182 -22.00 -14.81 7.80
C GLN A 182 -22.34 -14.72 9.29
N ASN A 183 -23.35 -13.91 9.62
CA ASN A 183 -23.70 -13.59 11.01
C ASN A 183 -22.49 -12.99 11.77
N LEU A 184 -22.13 -13.59 12.92
CA LEU A 184 -20.99 -13.18 13.74
C LEU A 184 -19.64 -13.70 13.23
N ARG A 185 -19.65 -14.58 12.22
CA ARG A 185 -18.42 -15.13 11.64
C ARG A 185 -17.94 -14.26 10.49
N GLN A 186 -16.65 -13.95 10.48
CA GLN A 186 -16.01 -13.28 9.36
C GLN A 186 -14.75 -14.04 8.92
N LEU A 187 -14.55 -14.11 7.61
CA LEU A 187 -13.31 -14.56 6.99
C LEU A 187 -12.68 -13.36 6.30
N VAL A 188 -11.43 -13.05 6.62
CA VAL A 188 -10.69 -11.94 6.04
C VAL A 188 -9.39 -12.47 5.45
N THR A 189 -9.24 -12.36 4.13
CA THR A 189 -8.02 -12.70 3.41
C THR A 189 -7.45 -11.43 2.81
N VAL A 190 -6.24 -11.06 3.23
CA VAL A 190 -5.48 -9.95 2.67
C VAL A 190 -4.25 -10.51 1.99
N GLY A 191 -3.94 -10.02 0.79
CA GLY A 191 -2.72 -10.41 0.10
C GLY A 191 -2.05 -9.22 -0.55
N LEU A 192 -0.74 -9.36 -0.73
CA LEU A 192 0.09 -8.40 -1.42
C LEU A 192 1.11 -9.14 -2.27
N ALA A 193 1.24 -8.71 -3.52
CA ALA A 193 2.31 -9.07 -4.42
C ALA A 193 2.92 -7.78 -4.97
N ASP A 194 4.16 -7.49 -4.61
CA ASP A 194 4.90 -6.39 -5.20
C ASP A 194 6.15 -6.87 -5.94
N SER A 195 6.94 -5.91 -6.39
CA SER A 195 8.20 -6.14 -7.09
C SER A 195 9.18 -7.03 -6.34
N PHE A 196 9.04 -7.15 -5.02
CA PHE A 196 9.99 -7.80 -4.13
C PHE A 196 9.35 -8.91 -3.29
N HIS A 197 8.07 -8.76 -2.93
CA HIS A 197 7.36 -9.60 -1.97
C HIS A 197 6.11 -10.23 -2.56
N GLU A 198 5.78 -11.41 -2.06
CA GLU A 198 4.48 -12.02 -2.23
C GLU A 198 4.07 -12.67 -0.91
N MET A 199 2.94 -12.27 -0.36
CA MET A 199 2.47 -12.76 0.93
C MET A 199 0.96 -12.64 1.11
N THR A 200 0.43 -13.46 2.01
CA THR A 200 -0.98 -13.50 2.38
C THR A 200 -1.17 -13.57 3.89
N LEU A 201 -2.26 -13.00 4.37
CA LEU A 201 -2.75 -13.07 5.74
C LEU A 201 -4.23 -13.47 5.72
N ASN A 202 -4.53 -14.61 6.32
CA ASN A 202 -5.88 -15.15 6.46
C ASN A 202 -6.28 -15.11 7.93
N LEU A 203 -7.45 -14.54 8.20
CA LEU A 203 -8.01 -14.40 9.54
C LEU A 203 -9.43 -14.95 9.56
N GLU A 204 -9.72 -15.77 10.56
CA GLU A 204 -11.09 -16.13 10.91
C GLU A 204 -11.47 -15.40 12.20
N LEU A 205 -12.67 -14.85 12.23
CA LEU A 205 -13.15 -14.07 13.35
C LEU A 205 -14.54 -14.53 13.82
N ILE A 206 -14.76 -14.42 15.13
CA ILE A 206 -16.08 -14.43 15.76
C ILE A 206 -16.21 -13.16 16.58
N ASP A 207 -17.18 -12.32 16.24
CA ASP A 207 -17.46 -11.07 16.96
C ASP A 207 -16.18 -10.22 17.18
N THR A 208 -15.44 -9.98 16.08
CA THR A 208 -14.13 -9.29 16.02
C THR A 208 -12.94 -9.99 16.66
N LYS A 209 -13.14 -11.10 17.40
CA LYS A 209 -12.03 -11.87 17.97
C LYS A 209 -11.48 -12.87 16.95
N ILE A 210 -10.17 -12.86 16.74
CA ILE A 210 -9.48 -13.79 15.84
C ILE A 210 -9.50 -15.19 16.46
N THR A 211 -10.14 -16.14 15.78
CA THR A 211 -10.19 -17.55 16.18
C THR A 211 -9.13 -18.40 15.49
N SER A 212 -8.71 -17.99 14.29
CA SER A 212 -7.65 -18.60 13.50
C SER A 212 -6.90 -17.53 12.72
N SER A 213 -5.59 -17.71 12.56
CA SER A 213 -4.72 -16.83 11.78
C SER A 213 -3.68 -17.66 11.03
N SER A 214 -3.53 -17.40 9.73
CA SER A 214 -2.52 -18.04 8.90
C SER A 214 -1.88 -17.00 7.97
N THR A 215 -0.56 -16.92 8.00
CA THR A 215 0.25 -16.09 7.12
C THR A 215 1.09 -16.98 6.23
N LYS A 216 1.28 -16.58 4.98
CA LYS A 216 2.22 -17.22 4.08
C LYS A 216 3.07 -16.17 3.41
N ILE A 217 4.40 -16.34 3.44
CA ILE A 217 5.33 -15.55 2.64
C ILE A 217 5.86 -16.48 1.55
N ILE A 218 5.58 -16.11 0.29
CA ILE A 218 5.85 -16.93 -0.89
C ILE A 218 7.14 -16.45 -1.57
N ARG A 219 7.32 -15.13 -1.64
CA ARG A 219 8.50 -14.49 -2.23
C ARG A 219 8.94 -13.32 -1.36
N ALA A 220 10.24 -13.18 -1.13
CA ALA A 220 10.85 -12.07 -0.42
C ALA A 220 12.36 -12.02 -0.73
N PRO A 221 13.01 -10.85 -0.62
CA PRO A 221 14.42 -10.68 -1.00
C PRO A 221 15.42 -11.31 -0.02
N GLN A 222 15.02 -11.61 1.22
CA GLN A 222 15.93 -12.07 2.27
C GLN A 222 15.28 -13.19 3.07
N GLU A 223 16.07 -14.16 3.55
CA GLU A 223 15.58 -15.29 4.36
C GLU A 223 14.85 -14.82 5.63
N ILE A 224 15.38 -13.78 6.29
CA ILE A 224 14.75 -13.18 7.47
C ILE A 224 13.33 -12.68 7.22
N CYS A 225 12.97 -12.34 5.98
CA CYS A 225 11.60 -11.96 5.68
C CYS A 225 10.63 -13.12 5.89
N PHE A 226 11.04 -14.36 5.58
CA PHE A 226 10.22 -15.55 5.77
C PHE A 226 10.05 -15.90 7.25
N GLU A 227 11.03 -15.54 8.10
CA GLU A 227 10.91 -15.72 9.54
C GLU A 227 9.70 -14.98 10.10
N ALA A 228 9.30 -13.84 9.53
CA ALA A 228 8.14 -13.06 9.96
C ALA A 228 6.80 -13.84 9.91
N GLU A 229 6.72 -14.95 9.15
CA GLU A 229 5.51 -15.77 8.99
C GLU A 229 4.96 -16.24 10.36
N HIS A 230 5.84 -16.59 11.31
CA HIS A 230 5.42 -17.06 12.64
C HIS A 230 4.63 -16.00 13.41
N LYS A 231 4.93 -14.71 13.24
CA LYS A 231 4.24 -13.62 13.95
C LYS A 231 2.80 -13.46 13.48
N GLY A 232 2.59 -13.55 12.17
CA GLY A 232 1.25 -13.49 11.59
C GLY A 232 0.40 -14.72 11.91
N ASN A 233 1.05 -15.88 12.10
CA ASN A 233 0.38 -17.09 12.60
C ASN A 233 -0.03 -17.00 14.08
N ASN A 234 0.57 -16.09 14.86
CA ASN A 234 0.34 -15.91 16.29
C ASN A 234 -0.61 -14.74 16.61
N LEU A 235 -1.66 -14.55 15.80
CA LEU A 235 -2.69 -13.52 16.03
C LEU A 235 -3.97 -14.06 16.69
N LYS A 236 -4.08 -15.38 16.85
CA LYS A 236 -5.21 -16.02 17.53
C LYS A 236 -5.45 -15.44 18.92
N GLY A 237 -6.71 -15.18 19.24
CA GLY A 237 -7.16 -14.65 20.52
C GLY A 237 -7.20 -13.12 20.60
N LYS A 238 -6.52 -12.43 19.68
CA LYS A 238 -6.51 -10.96 19.63
C LYS A 238 -7.79 -10.40 18.95
N LYS A 239 -8.15 -9.14 19.22
CA LYS A 239 -9.35 -8.46 18.67
C LYS A 239 -9.04 -7.59 17.45
N LEU A 240 -9.59 -7.89 16.28
CA LEU A 240 -9.36 -7.09 15.07
C LEU A 240 -10.19 -5.80 15.11
N SER A 241 -9.55 -4.69 15.47
CA SER A 241 -10.13 -3.34 15.44
C SER A 241 -9.10 -2.36 14.90
N ALA A 242 -9.53 -1.18 14.43
CA ALA A 242 -8.60 -0.16 13.94
C ALA A 242 -7.56 0.25 15.01
N ALA A 243 -7.97 0.32 16.28
CA ALA A 243 -7.08 0.63 17.40
C ALA A 243 -6.08 -0.52 17.67
N ALA A 244 -6.58 -1.75 17.77
CA ALA A 244 -5.74 -2.93 18.03
C ALA A 244 -4.80 -3.25 16.85
N ALA A 245 -5.21 -2.97 15.62
CA ALA A 245 -4.36 -3.16 14.44
C ALA A 245 -3.17 -2.20 14.43
N ASN A 246 -3.32 -0.99 14.97
CA ASN A 246 -2.19 -0.08 15.15
C ASN A 246 -1.22 -0.56 16.24
N GLU A 247 -1.74 -1.21 17.28
CA GLU A 247 -0.93 -1.81 18.35
C GLU A 247 -0.15 -3.03 17.84
N TRP A 248 -0.81 -4.00 17.22
CA TRP A 248 -0.11 -5.17 16.67
C TRP A 248 0.74 -4.81 15.47
N ALA A 249 0.39 -3.77 14.70
CA ALA A 249 1.29 -3.31 13.67
C ALA A 249 2.64 -2.90 14.24
N ARG A 250 2.76 -2.48 15.51
CA ARG A 250 4.06 -2.29 16.17
C ARG A 250 4.72 -3.62 16.52
N GLU A 251 3.97 -4.60 17.02
CA GLU A 251 4.49 -5.95 17.33
C GLU A 251 4.96 -6.70 16.08
N LEU A 252 4.22 -6.52 14.98
CA LEU A 252 4.51 -6.99 13.63
C LEU A 252 5.56 -6.10 12.94
N ARG A 253 5.94 -4.95 13.51
CA ARG A 253 7.05 -4.10 13.08
C ARG A 253 8.21 -4.30 14.05
N GLY A 254 8.87 -5.43 13.88
CA GLY A 254 10.01 -5.82 14.69
C GLY A 254 11.27 -6.00 13.85
N SER A 255 12.38 -6.07 14.58
CA SER A 255 13.71 -6.50 14.16
C SER A 255 13.77 -7.76 13.28
N ASP A 256 12.78 -8.60 13.47
CA ASP A 256 12.56 -9.96 12.98
C ASP A 256 11.22 -10.04 12.22
N SER A 257 10.79 -8.94 11.59
CA SER A 257 9.51 -8.88 10.89
C SER A 257 9.51 -7.97 9.66
N CYS A 258 8.57 -8.21 8.76
CA CYS A 258 8.35 -7.43 7.55
C CYS A 258 7.30 -6.34 7.77
N THR A 259 7.56 -5.11 7.30
CA THR A 259 6.57 -4.01 7.39
C THR A 259 5.28 -4.30 6.65
N HIS A 260 5.35 -5.09 5.57
CA HIS A 260 4.19 -5.48 4.79
C HIS A 260 3.22 -6.36 5.58
N LEU A 261 3.70 -7.20 6.50
CA LEU A 261 2.80 -7.99 7.36
C LEU A 261 1.94 -7.10 8.27
N ALA A 262 2.55 -6.03 8.80
CA ALA A 262 1.82 -5.02 9.54
C ALA A 262 0.82 -4.26 8.64
N ASP A 263 1.17 -4.02 7.38
CA ASP A 263 0.29 -3.36 6.42
C ASP A 263 -0.91 -4.26 6.03
N LEU A 264 -0.71 -5.58 5.87
CA LEU A 264 -1.79 -6.55 5.70
C LEU A 264 -2.75 -6.57 6.89
N ALA A 265 -2.22 -6.56 8.11
CA ALA A 265 -3.03 -6.53 9.34
C ALA A 265 -3.83 -5.23 9.46
N ARG A 266 -3.23 -4.09 9.10
CA ARG A 266 -3.94 -2.80 9.05
C ARG A 266 -5.04 -2.79 7.99
N GLU A 267 -4.78 -3.35 6.81
CA GLU A 267 -5.78 -3.42 5.75
C GLU A 267 -6.94 -4.35 6.15
N ALA A 268 -6.66 -5.47 6.82
CA ALA A 268 -7.70 -6.35 7.36
C ALA A 268 -8.64 -5.58 8.32
N ALA A 269 -8.05 -4.85 9.28
CA ALA A 269 -8.81 -4.08 10.26
C ALA A 269 -9.55 -2.88 9.64
N SER A 270 -8.90 -2.17 8.71
CA SER A 270 -9.50 -1.07 7.97
C SER A 270 -10.69 -1.54 7.15
N SER A 271 -10.57 -2.68 6.46
CA SER A 271 -11.64 -3.28 5.65
C SER A 271 -12.81 -3.74 6.51
N LEU A 272 -12.54 -4.37 7.66
CA LEU A 272 -13.59 -4.75 8.61
C LEU A 272 -14.33 -3.53 9.17
N ASN A 273 -13.60 -2.47 9.53
CA ASN A 273 -14.21 -1.23 10.01
C ASN A 273 -15.04 -0.54 8.91
N TYR A 274 -14.50 -0.45 7.70
CA TYR A 274 -15.18 0.10 6.53
C TYR A 274 -16.47 -0.67 6.24
N TRP A 275 -16.43 -2.00 6.28
CA TRP A 275 -17.61 -2.86 6.15
C TRP A 275 -18.71 -2.52 7.15
N TYR A 276 -18.36 -2.39 8.44
CA TYR A 276 -19.35 -2.04 9.47
C TYR A 276 -19.94 -0.65 9.28
N ILE A 277 -19.15 0.33 8.87
CA ILE A 277 -19.63 1.68 8.55
C ILE A 277 -20.63 1.63 7.38
N GLN A 278 -20.28 0.93 6.29
CA GLN A 278 -21.16 0.83 5.13
C GLN A 278 -22.47 0.08 5.45
N LYS A 279 -22.40 -0.99 6.24
CA LYS A 279 -23.61 -1.67 6.73
C LYS A 279 -24.53 -0.74 7.51
N LYS A 280 -23.96 0.08 8.41
CA LYS A 280 -24.72 1.04 9.21
C LYS A 280 -25.37 2.12 8.33
N ASN A 281 -24.66 2.60 7.31
CA ASN A 281 -25.21 3.61 6.40
C ASN A 281 -26.34 3.02 5.53
N ASN A 282 -26.18 1.80 5.05
CA ASN A 282 -27.22 1.11 4.26
C ASN A 282 -28.48 0.81 5.08
N SER A 283 -28.35 0.45 6.37
CA SER A 283 -29.52 0.23 7.22
C SER A 283 -30.27 1.53 7.56
N VAL A 284 -29.55 2.65 7.66
CA VAL A 284 -30.17 3.98 7.85
C VAL A 284 -30.92 4.41 6.59
N HIS A 285 -30.35 4.24 5.39
CA HIS A 285 -31.04 4.59 4.13
C HIS A 285 -32.28 3.73 3.85
N GLN A 286 -32.30 2.46 4.27
CA GLN A 286 -33.49 1.62 4.18
C GLN A 286 -34.62 2.10 5.12
N ASN A 287 -34.30 2.67 6.28
CA ASN A 287 -35.32 3.20 7.20
C ASN A 287 -35.94 4.53 6.74
N PHE A 288 -35.24 5.32 5.90
CA PHE A 288 -35.77 6.56 5.33
C PHE A 288 -36.62 6.35 4.06
N LEU A 289 -36.56 5.17 3.44
CA LEU A 289 -37.38 4.81 2.28
C LEU A 289 -38.68 4.07 2.67
N VAL A 290 -38.87 3.82 3.97
CA VAL A 290 -40.05 3.11 4.54
C VAL A 290 -40.83 4.02 5.50
N ALA A 291 -40.54 5.33 5.52
CA ALA A 291 -41.26 6.34 6.30
C ALA A 291 -42.04 7.30 5.40
#